data_AF-A0A7I7QYD6-F1
#
_entry.id   AF-A0A7I7QYD6-F1
#
_cell.length_a   1.000
_cell.length_b   1.000
_cell.length_c   1.000
_cell.angle_alpha   90.00
_cell.angle_beta   90.00
_cell.angle_gamma   90.00
#
_symmetry.space_group_name_H-M   'P 1'
#
loop_
_entity.id
_entity.type
_entity.pdbx_description
1 polymer ?
#
loop_
_entity_poly.entity_id
_entity_poly.type
_entity_poly.pdbx_seq_one_letter_code
_entity_poly.pdbx_strand_id
1 'polypeptide(L)'
;MSKVRNGAAGAARKSTVAAAAVLGGAGMILAAPAAGLLLAPAAQAAPVVAAPEQFDIPGLGDLGSLFGNGGLGGFAQLIPLSTFDPFIDIAGLIPGLNIFISNGADATVAGGTGGNGGLLIGNGGRGGNGTFDPVTGTSTNGGNGGNAGLFFGSGGNGGNGVSGGYAPSEAFPLGDPSKPVEATNGGNGGAGATFFGNGGNGGAGGGGRGGINGVNPVAVDTATATATALPGANGTGLQNGGSGLANTGQNGGNGGELGGNGGNGANGNPLIVGGGDPDADPVVAPTLGGGGNGGDALAGGGNGGTGGNGADGVFFAPGGGLGGNGGNGAASTANGTDGGAGGNGGAGGAAGFLFGTGGNGGNAGGGGNGGKGANGGNGGNGGNGGFGLDVPGGAGGSGGDAGAGADGGNGGAGGTGGAAGAGSLIPFVGGDGAAGTGGAGGNGGGGGNAGTPGKAGTAGSQVNTGTGAITPGTNPATVVDGQGAAGGKGGTGGAAGANGDGTTTSKAGTAGAPGTSTNSGADGEE
;
A
#
# COMPACT_ATOMS: atom_id res chain seq x y z
N MET A 1 55.17 5.43 -36.58
CA MET A 1 54.77 4.63 -35.40
C MET A 1 53.26 4.56 -35.38
N SER A 2 52.72 3.39 -35.69
CA SER A 2 51.30 3.10 -35.89
C SER A 2 50.59 2.93 -34.54
N LYS A 3 49.60 3.78 -34.24
CA LYS A 3 48.71 3.62 -33.07
C LYS A 3 47.48 2.82 -33.50
N VAL A 4 47.51 1.54 -33.13
CA VAL A 4 46.38 0.61 -33.19
C VAL A 4 45.26 1.13 -32.28
N ARG A 5 44.06 1.33 -32.85
CA ARG A 5 42.83 1.66 -32.12
C ARG A 5 42.13 0.35 -31.76
N ASN A 6 42.05 0.05 -30.47
CA ASN A 6 41.29 -1.09 -29.95
C ASN A 6 39.78 -0.82 -30.07
N GLY A 7 39.08 -1.85 -30.54
CA GLY A 7 37.68 -1.81 -30.97
C GLY A 7 36.66 -1.58 -29.85
N ALA A 8 35.57 -0.94 -30.27
CA ALA A 8 34.34 -0.82 -29.51
C ALA A 8 33.66 -2.20 -29.35
N ALA A 9 33.39 -2.58 -28.10
CA ALA A 9 32.54 -3.72 -27.80
C ALA A 9 31.09 -3.38 -28.15
N GLY A 10 30.53 -4.18 -29.07
CA GLY A 10 29.18 -4.03 -29.59
C GLY A 10 28.09 -4.27 -28.55
N ALA A 11 27.10 -3.39 -28.59
CA ALA A 11 25.83 -3.54 -27.92
C ALA A 11 25.04 -4.73 -28.50
N ALA A 12 24.81 -5.77 -27.71
CA ALA A 12 23.86 -6.83 -28.02
C ALA A 12 22.54 -6.56 -27.27
N ARG A 13 21.63 -5.79 -27.89
CA ARG A 13 20.23 -5.72 -27.46
C ARG A 13 19.53 -7.01 -27.90
N LYS A 14 19.13 -7.86 -26.97
CA LYS A 14 18.22 -8.97 -27.25
C LYS A 14 16.79 -8.44 -27.22
N SER A 15 16.20 -8.35 -28.40
CA SER A 15 14.76 -8.20 -28.64
C SER A 15 14.13 -9.59 -28.53
N THR A 16 13.34 -9.85 -27.49
CA THR A 16 12.41 -10.99 -27.46
C THR A 16 11.02 -10.53 -27.87
N VAL A 17 10.73 -10.94 -29.09
CA VAL A 17 9.48 -10.94 -29.85
C VAL A 17 8.27 -11.41 -29.04
N ALA A 18 7.16 -10.71 -29.23
CA ALA A 18 5.82 -11.07 -28.81
C ALA A 18 5.32 -12.34 -29.52
N ALA A 19 4.73 -13.27 -28.77
CA ALA A 19 3.96 -14.39 -29.30
C ALA A 19 2.51 -14.26 -28.84
N ALA A 20 1.68 -13.69 -29.71
CA ALA A 20 0.23 -13.86 -29.69
C ALA A 20 -0.12 -15.16 -30.44
N ALA A 21 -0.92 -16.03 -29.82
CA ALA A 21 -1.62 -17.14 -30.46
C ALA A 21 -2.90 -17.41 -29.63
N VAL A 22 -4.08 -16.98 -30.07
CA VAL A 22 -5.00 -17.63 -31.03
C VAL A 22 -5.90 -18.68 -30.36
N LEU A 23 -7.17 -18.27 -30.22
CA LEU A 23 -8.42 -19.00 -30.49
C LEU A 23 -8.42 -20.54 -30.42
N GLY A 24 -9.33 -21.07 -29.60
CA GLY A 24 -9.95 -22.37 -29.87
C GLY A 24 -10.58 -23.02 -28.65
N GLY A 25 -11.92 -23.06 -28.60
CA GLY A 25 -12.63 -24.04 -27.76
C GLY A 25 -13.86 -23.54 -27.02
N ALA A 26 -14.89 -23.11 -27.76
CA ALA A 26 -16.25 -23.13 -27.23
C ALA A 26 -16.69 -24.60 -27.07
N GLY A 27 -16.48 -25.16 -25.87
CA GLY A 27 -17.07 -26.42 -25.46
C GLY A 27 -18.36 -26.16 -24.70
N MET A 28 -19.51 -26.24 -25.36
CA MET A 28 -20.79 -26.37 -24.68
C MET A 28 -20.80 -27.70 -23.93
N ILE A 29 -20.67 -27.67 -22.60
CA ILE A 29 -21.04 -28.79 -21.75
C ILE A 29 -22.45 -28.50 -21.23
N LEU A 30 -23.44 -29.09 -21.91
CA LEU A 30 -24.72 -29.42 -21.28
C LEU A 30 -24.46 -30.58 -20.30
N ALA A 31 -24.23 -30.26 -19.02
CA ALA A 31 -24.36 -31.21 -17.93
C ALA A 31 -25.44 -30.69 -16.99
N ALA A 32 -26.53 -31.43 -16.92
CA ALA A 32 -27.75 -31.13 -16.18
C ALA A 32 -27.53 -30.93 -14.67
N PRO A 33 -28.15 -29.93 -14.03
CA PRO A 33 -28.28 -29.89 -12.58
C PRO A 33 -29.56 -30.62 -12.17
N ALA A 34 -29.52 -31.96 -12.12
CA ALA A 34 -30.62 -32.78 -11.60
C ALA A 34 -30.32 -33.40 -10.22
N ALA A 35 -29.22 -33.04 -9.56
CA ALA A 35 -28.79 -33.69 -8.31
C ALA A 35 -28.76 -32.77 -7.06
N GLY A 36 -29.14 -31.49 -7.18
CA GLY A 36 -29.06 -30.53 -6.07
C GLY A 36 -30.32 -30.41 -5.18
N LEU A 37 -31.46 -30.97 -5.59
CA LEU A 37 -32.73 -30.86 -4.87
C LEU A 37 -32.93 -31.92 -3.76
N LEU A 38 -31.98 -32.85 -3.57
CA LEU A 38 -32.12 -34.00 -2.66
C LEU A 38 -31.21 -33.96 -1.42
N LEU A 39 -30.41 -32.90 -1.25
CA LEU A 39 -29.48 -32.76 -0.11
C LEU A 39 -29.65 -31.45 0.67
N ALA A 40 -30.85 -30.85 0.62
CA ALA A 40 -31.21 -29.88 1.64
C ALA A 40 -31.21 -30.62 3.00
N PRO A 41 -30.48 -30.14 4.03
CA PRO A 41 -30.68 -30.62 5.39
C PRO A 41 -32.18 -30.52 5.67
N ALA A 42 -32.81 -31.63 6.07
CA ALA A 42 -34.19 -31.61 6.50
C ALA A 42 -34.29 -30.49 7.54
N ALA A 43 -34.99 -29.41 7.19
CA ALA A 43 -35.43 -28.44 8.18
C ALA A 43 -36.16 -29.28 9.22
N GLN A 44 -35.60 -29.33 10.43
CA GLN A 44 -36.15 -30.14 11.50
C GLN A 44 -37.50 -29.51 11.81
N ALA A 45 -38.55 -30.10 11.22
CA ALA A 45 -39.92 -29.66 11.43
C ALA A 45 -40.14 -29.64 12.93
N ALA A 46 -40.60 -28.51 13.45
CA ALA A 46 -41.04 -28.39 14.83
C ALA A 46 -41.98 -29.56 15.15
N PRO A 47 -41.96 -30.10 16.40
CA PRO A 47 -42.80 -31.22 16.79
C PRO A 47 -44.22 -31.07 16.27
N VAL A 48 -44.68 -32.07 15.49
CA VAL A 48 -46.02 -32.11 14.93
C VAL A 48 -47.01 -32.20 16.09
N VAL A 49 -47.48 -31.05 16.57
CA VAL A 49 -48.70 -30.98 17.35
C VAL A 49 -49.82 -31.31 16.37
N ALA A 50 -50.67 -32.29 16.72
CA ALA A 50 -51.82 -32.64 15.91
C ALA A 50 -52.61 -31.36 15.61
N ALA A 51 -52.66 -30.99 14.32
CA ALA A 51 -53.44 -29.85 13.88
C ALA A 51 -54.90 -30.11 14.29
N PRO A 52 -55.58 -29.16 14.96
CA PRO A 52 -57.01 -29.29 15.21
C PRO A 52 -57.71 -29.56 13.88
N GLU A 53 -58.45 -30.66 13.81
CA GLU A 53 -59.30 -30.96 12.67
C GLU A 53 -60.28 -29.80 12.47
N GLN A 54 -60.42 -29.38 11.21
CA GLN A 54 -61.41 -28.43 10.71
C GLN A 54 -61.19 -26.96 11.07
N PHE A 55 -60.33 -26.32 10.26
CA PHE A 55 -60.41 -24.89 9.99
C PHE A 55 -61.54 -24.65 8.95
N ASP A 56 -62.79 -24.89 9.35
CA ASP A 56 -63.95 -24.40 8.61
C ASP A 56 -64.18 -22.96 9.08
N ILE A 57 -63.50 -21.98 8.45
CA ILE A 57 -63.72 -20.57 8.76
C ILE A 57 -65.06 -20.19 8.13
N PRO A 58 -66.12 -19.93 8.93
CA PRO A 58 -67.41 -19.54 8.38
C PRO A 58 -67.25 -18.17 7.71
N GLY A 59 -67.22 -18.15 6.38
CA GLY A 59 -67.02 -16.94 5.57
C GLY A 59 -65.92 -17.03 4.52
N LEU A 60 -65.02 -18.01 4.60
CA LEU A 60 -64.09 -18.36 3.53
C LEU A 60 -64.63 -19.59 2.81
N GLY A 61 -65.73 -19.39 2.09
CA GLY A 61 -66.28 -20.42 1.21
C GLY A 61 -65.20 -20.94 0.26
N ASP A 62 -65.24 -22.27 0.04
CA ASP A 62 -64.57 -23.03 -1.02
C ASP A 62 -63.53 -22.22 -1.80
N LEU A 63 -62.23 -22.47 -1.59
CA LEU A 63 -61.18 -21.83 -2.41
C LEU A 63 -61.41 -22.07 -3.91
N GLY A 64 -62.18 -23.10 -4.31
CA GLY A 64 -62.66 -23.29 -5.67
C GLY A 64 -63.59 -22.18 -6.19
N SER A 65 -64.27 -21.44 -5.31
CA SER A 65 -65.08 -20.25 -5.62
C SER A 65 -64.26 -18.95 -5.68
N LEU A 66 -63.12 -18.88 -4.98
CA LEU A 66 -62.19 -17.74 -5.04
C LEU A 66 -61.46 -17.68 -6.39
N PHE A 67 -61.21 -18.84 -7.00
CA PHE A 67 -60.74 -18.96 -8.39
C PHE A 67 -61.87 -19.30 -9.36
N GLY A 68 -63.10 -18.86 -9.04
CA GLY A 68 -64.31 -19.17 -9.78
C GLY A 68 -64.19 -18.99 -11.29
N ASN A 69 -65.11 -19.64 -12.01
CA ASN A 69 -65.22 -19.88 -13.46
C ASN A 69 -65.23 -18.62 -14.38
N GLY A 70 -64.73 -17.48 -13.91
CA GLY A 70 -64.67 -16.20 -14.58
C GLY A 70 -63.42 -15.41 -14.18
N GLY A 71 -62.26 -15.86 -14.67
CA GLY A 71 -61.14 -15.00 -15.06
C GLY A 71 -60.41 -14.23 -13.95
N LEU A 72 -59.12 -14.58 -13.82
CA LEU A 72 -58.02 -13.79 -13.22
C LEU A 72 -57.92 -12.30 -13.67
N GLY A 73 -58.84 -11.78 -14.48
CA GLY A 73 -58.83 -10.41 -15.01
C GLY A 73 -59.23 -9.32 -14.01
N GLY A 74 -59.91 -9.64 -12.91
CA GLY A 74 -60.33 -8.66 -11.90
C GLY A 74 -59.37 -8.42 -10.74
N PHE A 75 -58.50 -9.39 -10.44
CA PHE A 75 -57.65 -9.36 -9.24
C PHE A 75 -56.40 -8.47 -9.39
N ALA A 76 -55.96 -8.21 -10.62
CA ALA A 76 -54.75 -7.44 -10.90
C ALA A 76 -54.93 -5.91 -10.79
N GLN A 77 -56.17 -5.39 -10.70
CA GLN A 77 -56.43 -3.93 -10.80
C GLN A 77 -56.76 -3.21 -9.48
N LEU A 78 -56.99 -3.90 -8.35
CA LEU A 78 -57.63 -3.25 -7.20
C LEU A 78 -56.96 -3.38 -5.83
N ILE A 79 -55.85 -4.11 -5.67
CA ILE A 79 -55.19 -4.22 -4.37
C ILE A 79 -53.68 -4.07 -4.55
N PRO A 80 -53.05 -3.02 -3.98
CA PRO A 80 -51.60 -2.89 -3.94
C PRO A 80 -51.00 -4.14 -3.26
N LEU A 81 -50.11 -4.86 -3.96
CA LEU A 81 -49.48 -6.10 -3.46
C LEU A 81 -48.78 -5.93 -2.10
N SER A 82 -48.40 -4.71 -1.72
CA SER A 82 -47.82 -4.40 -0.40
C SER A 82 -48.77 -4.67 0.78
N THR A 83 -50.06 -4.90 0.53
CA THR A 83 -51.05 -5.20 1.58
C THR A 83 -51.12 -6.69 1.93
N PHE A 84 -50.45 -7.57 1.17
CA PHE A 84 -50.49 -9.02 1.35
C PHE A 84 -49.41 -9.60 2.28
N ASP A 85 -48.42 -8.81 2.69
CA ASP A 85 -47.37 -9.27 3.60
C ASP A 85 -47.89 -10.02 4.85
N PRO A 86 -48.91 -9.55 5.60
CA PRO A 86 -49.38 -10.27 6.79
C PRO A 86 -50.05 -11.63 6.47
N PHE A 87 -50.60 -11.81 5.26
CA PHE A 87 -51.22 -13.08 4.85
C PHE A 87 -50.17 -14.13 4.48
N ILE A 88 -49.06 -13.71 3.87
CA ILE A 88 -47.96 -14.60 3.48
C ILE A 88 -47.22 -15.12 4.72
N ASP A 89 -47.04 -14.27 5.74
CA ASP A 89 -46.44 -14.68 7.01
C ASP A 89 -47.30 -15.72 7.76
N ILE A 90 -48.64 -15.59 7.70
CA ILE A 90 -49.57 -16.58 8.28
C ILE A 90 -49.56 -17.90 7.50
N ALA A 91 -49.49 -17.86 6.17
CA ALA A 91 -49.40 -19.08 5.34
C ALA A 91 -48.10 -19.87 5.61
N GLY A 92 -47.02 -19.18 6.01
CA GLY A 92 -45.77 -19.79 6.43
C GLY A 92 -45.90 -20.70 7.67
N LEU A 93 -46.91 -20.49 8.52
CA LEU A 93 -47.16 -21.25 9.74
C LEU A 93 -47.96 -22.55 9.50
N ILE A 94 -48.57 -22.73 8.33
CA ILE A 94 -49.37 -23.91 8.00
C ILE A 94 -48.47 -24.92 7.27
N PRO A 95 -48.18 -26.10 7.87
CA PRO A 95 -47.37 -27.13 7.23
C PRO A 95 -47.93 -27.54 5.87
N GLY A 96 -47.08 -27.65 4.85
CA GLY A 96 -47.48 -27.97 3.47
C GLY A 96 -47.92 -26.77 2.64
N LEU A 97 -48.64 -25.79 3.23
CA LEU A 97 -48.99 -24.55 2.51
C LEU A 97 -47.77 -23.64 2.33
N ASN A 98 -46.83 -23.65 3.28
CA ASN A 98 -45.59 -22.89 3.20
C ASN A 98 -44.69 -23.30 2.01
N ILE A 99 -44.89 -24.50 1.44
CA ILE A 99 -44.12 -24.97 0.28
C ILE A 99 -44.58 -24.23 -0.97
N PHE A 100 -45.85 -23.82 -1.02
CA PHE A 100 -46.43 -23.14 -2.17
C PHE A 100 -46.45 -21.63 -2.01
N ILE A 101 -46.69 -21.13 -0.80
CA ILE A 101 -46.79 -19.70 -0.49
C ILE A 101 -45.95 -19.40 0.75
N SER A 102 -44.76 -18.84 0.54
CA SER A 102 -43.89 -18.40 1.63
C SER A 102 -42.81 -17.43 1.16
N ASN A 103 -42.30 -16.60 2.05
CA ASN A 103 -41.08 -15.87 1.81
C ASN A 103 -39.87 -16.73 2.18
N GLY A 104 -38.80 -16.62 1.39
CA GLY A 104 -37.52 -17.22 1.70
C GLY A 104 -36.91 -16.57 2.93
N ALA A 105 -36.33 -17.39 3.82
CA ALA A 105 -35.67 -16.90 5.01
C ALA A 105 -34.41 -16.12 4.63
N ASP A 106 -34.20 -14.96 5.25
CA ASP A 106 -32.92 -14.27 5.18
C ASP A 106 -31.81 -15.15 5.78
N ALA A 107 -30.62 -15.05 5.23
CA ALA A 107 -29.47 -15.75 5.78
C ALA A 107 -29.15 -15.22 7.19
N THR A 108 -29.13 -16.12 8.17
CA THR A 108 -28.80 -15.80 9.57
C THR A 108 -27.31 -15.96 9.88
N VAL A 109 -26.56 -16.56 8.96
CA VAL A 109 -25.11 -16.75 9.07
C VAL A 109 -24.39 -15.88 8.04
N ALA A 110 -23.21 -15.39 8.42
CA ALA A 110 -22.37 -14.60 7.53
C ALA A 110 -22.00 -15.37 6.26
N GLY A 111 -22.10 -14.70 5.11
CA GLY A 111 -21.92 -15.32 3.79
C GLY A 111 -22.96 -16.38 3.43
N GLY A 112 -23.98 -16.61 4.27
CA GLY A 112 -25.04 -17.57 4.00
C GLY A 112 -25.94 -17.14 2.85
N THR A 113 -26.42 -18.10 2.06
CA THR A 113 -27.38 -17.84 0.99
C THR A 113 -28.78 -17.66 1.57
N GLY A 114 -29.53 -16.67 1.08
CA GLY A 114 -30.94 -16.48 1.39
C GLY A 114 -31.79 -17.64 0.86
N GLY A 115 -32.81 -18.02 1.61
CA GLY A 115 -33.75 -19.08 1.22
C GLY A 115 -34.59 -18.69 0.02
N ASN A 116 -35.04 -19.66 -0.77
CA ASN A 116 -36.00 -19.42 -1.84
C ASN A 116 -37.40 -19.18 -1.26
N GLY A 117 -38.21 -18.38 -1.95
CA GLY A 117 -39.64 -18.27 -1.68
C GLY A 117 -40.39 -19.57 -2.02
N GLY A 118 -41.67 -19.61 -1.64
CA GLY A 118 -42.59 -20.70 -1.94
C GLY A 118 -42.73 -20.94 -3.44
N LEU A 119 -43.03 -22.18 -3.83
CA LEU A 119 -43.06 -22.65 -5.21
C LEU A 119 -43.97 -21.80 -6.12
N LEU A 120 -45.10 -21.30 -5.62
CA LEU A 120 -46.06 -20.55 -6.42
C LEU A 120 -45.93 -19.05 -6.19
N ILE A 121 -45.82 -18.64 -4.93
CA ILE A 121 -45.80 -17.24 -4.52
C ILE A 121 -44.78 -17.09 -3.39
N GLY A 122 -43.87 -16.14 -3.53
CA GLY A 122 -42.88 -15.91 -2.49
C GLY A 122 -41.74 -15.04 -2.95
N ASN A 123 -41.28 -14.15 -2.08
CA ASN A 123 -40.03 -13.44 -2.28
C ASN A 123 -38.85 -14.30 -1.85
N GLY A 124 -37.71 -14.16 -2.52
CA GLY A 124 -36.45 -14.76 -2.06
C GLY A 124 -35.87 -14.01 -0.86
N GLY A 125 -35.26 -14.74 0.07
CA GLY A 125 -34.56 -14.17 1.22
C GLY A 125 -33.24 -13.51 0.83
N ARG A 126 -32.76 -12.58 1.65
CA ARG A 126 -31.49 -11.89 1.45
C ARG A 126 -30.30 -12.77 1.81
N GLY A 127 -29.24 -12.65 1.02
CA GLY A 127 -27.93 -13.21 1.35
C GLY A 127 -27.26 -12.47 2.50
N GLY A 128 -26.52 -13.21 3.32
CA GLY A 128 -25.80 -12.66 4.47
C GLY A 128 -24.54 -11.94 4.00
N ASN A 129 -24.21 -10.82 4.64
CA ASN A 129 -22.92 -10.17 4.38
C ASN A 129 -21.78 -11.11 4.76
N GLY A 130 -20.67 -11.03 4.04
CA GLY A 130 -19.44 -11.69 4.42
C GLY A 130 -18.92 -11.16 5.75
N THR A 131 -18.13 -11.96 6.44
CA THR A 131 -17.45 -11.56 7.68
C THR A 131 -16.01 -12.02 7.69
N PHE A 132 -15.14 -11.26 8.36
CA PHE A 132 -13.80 -11.68 8.71
C PHE A 132 -13.81 -12.35 10.08
N ASP A 133 -13.28 -13.57 10.16
CA ASP A 133 -12.98 -14.23 11.43
C ASP A 133 -11.51 -13.95 11.80
N PRO A 134 -11.27 -13.12 12.82
CA PRO A 134 -9.92 -12.77 13.23
C PRO A 134 -9.18 -13.93 13.89
N VAL A 135 -9.86 -15.01 14.32
CA VAL A 135 -9.21 -16.16 14.96
C VAL A 135 -8.63 -17.12 13.92
N THR A 136 -9.34 -17.34 12.82
CA THR A 136 -8.84 -18.18 11.71
C THR A 136 -8.08 -17.38 10.67
N GLY A 137 -8.25 -16.05 10.65
CA GLY A 137 -7.73 -15.17 9.62
C GLY A 137 -8.38 -15.44 8.26
N THR A 138 -9.65 -15.85 8.25
CA THR A 138 -10.41 -16.17 7.03
C THR A 138 -11.57 -15.19 6.85
N SER A 139 -11.86 -14.86 5.60
CA SER A 139 -13.01 -14.01 5.22
C SER A 139 -13.97 -14.81 4.36
N THR A 140 -15.27 -14.59 4.53
CA THR A 140 -16.30 -15.15 3.67
C THR A 140 -16.73 -14.13 2.60
N ASN A 141 -17.16 -14.63 1.43
CA ASN A 141 -17.87 -13.80 0.46
C ASN A 141 -19.25 -13.42 1.01
N GLY A 142 -19.87 -12.39 0.42
CA GLY A 142 -21.30 -12.18 0.57
C GLY A 142 -22.09 -13.37 0.03
N GLY A 143 -23.14 -13.76 0.74
CA GLY A 143 -24.02 -14.85 0.35
C GLY A 143 -24.98 -14.44 -0.77
N ASN A 144 -25.47 -15.40 -1.55
CA ASN A 144 -26.42 -15.10 -2.62
C ASN A 144 -27.81 -14.80 -2.06
N GLY A 145 -28.59 -13.98 -2.76
CA GLY A 145 -30.02 -13.88 -2.53
C GLY A 145 -30.77 -15.12 -3.02
N GLY A 146 -31.89 -15.44 -2.37
CA GLY A 146 -32.76 -16.53 -2.75
C GLY A 146 -33.65 -16.18 -3.95
N ASN A 147 -34.14 -17.20 -4.66
CA ASN A 147 -35.06 -17.01 -5.77
C ASN A 147 -36.50 -16.84 -5.28
N ALA A 148 -37.31 -16.13 -6.05
CA ALA A 148 -38.75 -16.04 -5.85
C ALA A 148 -39.50 -17.29 -6.32
N GLY A 149 -40.82 -17.32 -6.08
CA GLY A 149 -41.73 -18.37 -6.54
C GLY A 149 -42.02 -18.35 -8.05
N LEU A 150 -42.90 -19.23 -8.53
CA LEU A 150 -43.19 -19.34 -9.96
C LEU A 150 -43.99 -18.12 -10.49
N PHE A 151 -45.07 -17.74 -9.81
CA PHE A 151 -46.02 -16.76 -10.32
C PHE A 151 -45.73 -15.35 -9.84
N PHE A 152 -45.49 -15.17 -8.55
CA PHE A 152 -45.31 -13.84 -7.95
C PHE A 152 -44.16 -13.85 -6.95
N GLY A 153 -43.37 -12.78 -6.98
CA GLY A 153 -42.35 -12.51 -5.98
C GLY A 153 -41.07 -11.94 -6.58
N SER A 154 -40.29 -11.27 -5.74
CA SER A 154 -38.99 -10.70 -6.12
C SER A 154 -37.86 -11.55 -5.56
N GLY A 155 -36.78 -11.65 -6.32
CA GLY A 155 -35.56 -12.31 -5.85
C GLY A 155 -34.92 -11.53 -4.70
N GLY A 156 -34.25 -12.26 -3.81
CA GLY A 156 -33.54 -11.66 -2.69
C GLY A 156 -32.25 -10.95 -3.12
N ASN A 157 -31.82 -9.95 -2.36
CA ASN A 157 -30.53 -9.29 -2.61
C ASN A 157 -29.36 -10.17 -2.15
N GLY A 158 -28.25 -10.12 -2.88
CA GLY A 158 -26.98 -10.69 -2.41
C GLY A 158 -26.37 -9.88 -1.27
N GLY A 159 -25.61 -10.54 -0.41
CA GLY A 159 -24.86 -9.92 0.67
C GLY A 159 -23.57 -9.25 0.16
N ASN A 160 -23.08 -8.25 0.89
CA ASN A 160 -21.82 -7.59 0.55
C ASN A 160 -20.60 -8.45 0.94
N GLY A 161 -19.50 -8.29 0.21
CA GLY A 161 -18.19 -8.81 0.58
C GLY A 161 -17.54 -8.04 1.72
N VAL A 162 -16.42 -8.57 2.21
CA VAL A 162 -15.59 -8.03 3.29
C VAL A 162 -14.46 -7.22 2.69
N SER A 163 -14.22 -6.01 3.18
CA SER A 163 -13.04 -5.24 2.80
C SER A 163 -11.75 -5.89 3.32
N GLY A 164 -10.72 -5.89 2.49
CA GLY A 164 -9.38 -6.32 2.87
C GLY A 164 -8.78 -5.39 3.93
N GLY A 165 -7.84 -5.93 4.70
CA GLY A 165 -7.13 -5.20 5.74
C GLY A 165 -5.98 -6.02 6.31
N TYR A 166 -5.65 -5.74 7.57
CA TYR A 166 -4.67 -6.50 8.35
C TYR A 166 -5.34 -7.00 9.62
N ALA A 167 -4.98 -8.21 10.03
CA ALA A 167 -5.51 -8.76 11.28
C ALA A 167 -5.07 -7.86 12.46
N PRO A 168 -5.98 -7.47 13.36
CA PRO A 168 -5.61 -6.65 14.50
C PRO A 168 -4.63 -7.43 15.39
N SER A 169 -3.53 -6.78 15.78
CA SER A 169 -2.47 -7.37 16.60
C SER A 169 -2.95 -7.98 17.91
N GLU A 170 -4.08 -7.49 18.43
CA GLU A 170 -4.67 -7.95 19.69
C GLU A 170 -5.48 -9.25 19.55
N ALA A 171 -5.90 -9.62 18.34
CA ALA A 171 -6.71 -10.82 18.12
C ALA A 171 -5.90 -12.11 18.08
N PHE A 172 -4.56 -12.02 18.00
CA PHE A 172 -3.69 -13.17 18.12
C PHE A 172 -2.58 -12.95 19.15
N PRO A 173 -2.56 -13.72 20.24
CA PRO A 173 -1.40 -13.83 21.12
C PRO A 173 -0.13 -14.37 20.43
N LEU A 174 -0.24 -14.89 19.20
CA LEU A 174 0.83 -15.59 18.46
C LEU A 174 0.87 -15.26 16.94
N GLY A 175 0.09 -14.29 16.48
CA GLY A 175 -0.14 -14.04 15.05
C GLY A 175 0.57 -12.79 14.57
N ASP A 176 1.15 -12.87 13.38
CA ASP A 176 1.83 -11.75 12.73
C ASP A 176 0.81 -10.65 12.37
N PRO A 177 0.88 -9.45 12.97
CA PRO A 177 -0.02 -8.35 12.66
C PRO A 177 0.13 -7.84 11.22
N SER A 178 1.16 -8.30 10.50
CA SER A 178 1.34 -8.01 9.08
C SER A 178 0.61 -9.00 8.17
N LYS A 179 -0.06 -10.05 8.70
CA LYS A 179 -0.77 -11.02 7.87
C LYS A 179 -1.90 -10.34 7.10
N PRO A 180 -1.82 -10.29 5.76
CA PRO A 180 -2.81 -9.62 4.95
C PRO A 180 -4.13 -10.39 4.93
N VAL A 181 -5.23 -9.65 4.94
CA VAL A 181 -6.58 -10.14 4.69
C VAL A 181 -7.03 -9.53 3.37
N GLU A 182 -7.27 -10.38 2.38
CA GLU A 182 -7.74 -9.92 1.07
C GLU A 182 -9.24 -9.64 1.09
N ALA A 183 -9.69 -8.75 0.20
CA ALA A 183 -11.10 -8.45 0.06
C ALA A 183 -11.87 -9.65 -0.51
N THR A 184 -13.16 -9.74 -0.19
CA THR A 184 -14.03 -10.81 -0.70
C THR A 184 -15.12 -10.27 -1.63
N ASN A 185 -15.68 -11.17 -2.42
CA ASN A 185 -16.69 -10.81 -3.41
C ASN A 185 -18.06 -10.58 -2.75
N GLY A 186 -18.89 -9.75 -3.38
CA GLY A 186 -20.33 -9.70 -3.09
C GLY A 186 -21.05 -10.94 -3.61
N GLY A 187 -22.19 -11.26 -3.00
CA GLY A 187 -23.07 -12.35 -3.44
C GLY A 187 -23.99 -11.93 -4.57
N ASN A 188 -24.44 -12.89 -5.37
CA ASN A 188 -25.39 -12.62 -6.47
C ASN A 188 -26.79 -12.32 -5.92
N GLY A 189 -27.56 -11.50 -6.63
CA GLY A 189 -28.98 -11.37 -6.42
C GLY A 189 -29.73 -12.61 -6.89
N GLY A 190 -30.86 -12.92 -6.25
CA GLY A 190 -31.73 -14.03 -6.63
C GLY A 190 -32.66 -13.67 -7.79
N ALA A 191 -33.15 -14.67 -8.52
CA ALA A 191 -34.09 -14.46 -9.62
C ALA A 191 -35.49 -14.08 -9.09
N GLY A 192 -36.17 -13.17 -9.81
CA GLY A 192 -37.58 -12.88 -9.64
C GLY A 192 -38.47 -14.03 -10.13
N ALA A 193 -39.77 -13.93 -9.81
CA ALA A 193 -40.72 -14.97 -10.17
C ALA A 193 -40.90 -15.07 -11.68
N THR A 194 -41.10 -16.27 -12.21
CA THR A 194 -41.18 -16.50 -13.67
C THR A 194 -42.25 -15.66 -14.34
N PHE A 195 -43.40 -15.41 -13.74
CA PHE A 195 -44.44 -14.59 -14.38
C PHE A 195 -44.38 -13.11 -13.99
N PHE A 196 -44.35 -12.81 -12.70
CA PHE A 196 -44.38 -11.44 -12.17
C PHE A 196 -43.37 -11.27 -11.05
N GLY A 197 -42.18 -10.75 -11.37
CA GLY A 197 -41.15 -10.62 -10.36
C GLY A 197 -39.92 -9.86 -10.80
N ASN A 198 -39.36 -9.07 -9.89
CA ASN A 198 -38.09 -8.39 -10.12
C ASN A 198 -36.94 -9.26 -9.63
N GLY A 199 -35.82 -9.23 -10.34
CA GLY A 199 -34.58 -9.81 -9.85
C GLY A 199 -34.05 -9.04 -8.65
N GLY A 200 -33.40 -9.75 -7.72
CA GLY A 200 -32.70 -9.13 -6.59
C GLY A 200 -31.39 -8.49 -7.02
N ASN A 201 -30.92 -7.48 -6.29
CA ASN A 201 -29.64 -6.84 -6.58
C ASN A 201 -28.46 -7.70 -6.13
N GLY A 202 -27.37 -7.68 -6.88
CA GLY A 202 -26.09 -8.23 -6.43
C GLY A 202 -25.49 -7.40 -5.29
N GLY A 203 -24.76 -8.06 -4.39
CA GLY A 203 -24.03 -7.44 -3.30
C GLY A 203 -22.75 -6.77 -3.77
N ALA A 204 -22.29 -5.75 -3.06
CA ALA A 204 -21.05 -5.06 -3.38
C ALA A 204 -19.82 -5.91 -3.02
N GLY A 205 -18.76 -5.83 -3.82
CA GLY A 205 -17.45 -6.40 -3.46
C GLY A 205 -16.74 -5.58 -2.39
N GLY A 206 -15.89 -6.22 -1.58
CA GLY A 206 -15.10 -5.54 -0.55
C GLY A 206 -13.97 -4.69 -1.13
N GLY A 207 -13.62 -3.57 -0.50
CA GLY A 207 -12.46 -2.78 -0.93
C GLY A 207 -11.13 -3.48 -0.61
N GLY A 208 -10.14 -3.40 -1.49
CA GLY A 208 -8.82 -4.00 -1.30
C GLY A 208 -8.04 -3.38 -0.14
N ARG A 209 -7.13 -4.14 0.47
CA ARG A 209 -6.31 -3.66 1.59
C ARG A 209 -5.28 -2.63 1.12
N GLY A 210 -5.08 -1.56 1.88
CA GLY A 210 -3.91 -0.70 1.66
C GLY A 210 -2.61 -1.47 1.88
N GLY A 211 -1.53 -1.09 1.19
CA GLY A 211 -0.18 -1.56 1.47
C GLY A 211 0.40 -0.86 2.70
N ILE A 212 1.23 -1.57 3.45
CA ILE A 212 2.03 -1.04 4.56
C ILE A 212 3.20 -0.24 4.00
N ASN A 213 3.43 0.96 4.54
CA ASN A 213 4.60 1.76 4.22
C ASN A 213 5.88 1.05 4.68
N GLY A 214 6.92 1.11 3.85
CA GLY A 214 8.26 0.76 4.27
C GLY A 214 8.71 1.70 5.39
N VAL A 215 9.32 1.13 6.42
CA VAL A 215 9.86 1.88 7.55
C VAL A 215 11.30 1.43 7.75
N ASN A 216 12.22 2.40 7.72
CA ASN A 216 13.60 2.16 8.06
C ASN A 216 13.72 1.66 9.50
N PRO A 217 14.65 0.73 9.78
CA PRO A 217 14.92 0.37 11.17
C PRO A 217 15.40 1.62 11.92
N VAL A 218 14.75 1.90 13.04
CA VAL A 218 15.15 3.01 13.90
C VAL A 218 16.36 2.56 14.67
N ALA A 219 17.43 3.34 14.58
CA ALA A 219 18.62 3.10 15.37
C ALA A 219 18.22 3.00 16.85
N VAL A 220 18.68 1.95 17.53
CA VAL A 220 18.49 1.91 18.97
C VAL A 220 19.47 2.93 19.52
N ASP A 221 18.95 4.02 20.10
CA ASP A 221 19.73 5.05 20.77
C ASP A 221 20.28 4.51 22.09
N THR A 222 21.10 3.47 21.98
CA THR A 222 21.80 2.85 23.08
C THR A 222 23.15 3.49 23.28
N ALA A 223 23.14 4.83 23.42
CA ALA A 223 24.12 5.49 24.28
C ALA A 223 24.09 4.93 25.72
N THR A 224 23.08 4.13 26.09
CA THR A 224 22.89 3.53 27.43
C THR A 224 22.94 1.99 27.53
N ALA A 225 22.87 1.20 26.44
CA ALA A 225 23.04 -0.25 26.59
C ALA A 225 24.50 -0.65 26.37
N THR A 226 25.21 -0.69 27.49
CA THR A 226 26.39 -1.53 27.74
C THR A 226 27.62 -1.27 26.86
N ALA A 227 28.54 -0.50 27.45
CA ALA A 227 29.87 -0.12 26.98
C ALA A 227 29.89 1.05 25.99
N THR A 228 30.20 2.24 26.53
CA THR A 228 31.00 3.27 25.87
C THR A 228 31.28 2.96 24.40
N ALA A 229 30.44 3.45 23.48
CA ALA A 229 30.87 3.55 22.09
C ALA A 229 32.15 4.37 22.16
N LEU A 230 33.29 3.67 22.07
CA LEU A 230 34.58 4.33 22.20
C LEU A 230 34.60 5.42 21.15
N PRO A 231 35.16 6.60 21.44
CA PRO A 231 35.21 7.64 20.44
C PRO A 231 35.76 7.09 19.11
N GLY A 232 35.03 7.32 18.03
CA GLY A 232 35.33 6.79 16.69
C GLY A 232 35.02 5.29 16.44
N ALA A 233 34.42 4.56 17.37
CA ALA A 233 34.07 3.15 17.18
C ALA A 233 32.84 2.98 16.29
N ASN A 234 32.85 1.95 15.44
CA ASN A 234 31.69 1.60 14.63
C ASN A 234 30.56 1.05 15.51
N GLY A 235 29.31 1.37 15.15
CA GLY A 235 28.12 0.72 15.70
C GLY A 235 28.02 -0.73 15.24
N THR A 236 27.26 -1.54 15.97
CA THR A 236 26.88 -2.91 15.56
C THR A 236 25.36 -3.04 15.52
N GLY A 237 24.84 -3.85 14.61
CA GLY A 237 23.39 -4.02 14.46
C GLY A 237 22.68 -2.71 14.13
N LEU A 238 21.85 -2.22 15.06
CA LEU A 238 21.08 -0.97 14.93
C LEU A 238 21.74 0.24 15.62
N GLN A 239 22.98 0.11 16.09
CA GLN A 239 23.65 1.16 16.84
C GLN A 239 24.22 2.24 15.92
N ASN A 240 24.28 3.48 16.42
CA ASN A 240 25.02 4.55 15.77
C ASN A 240 26.53 4.34 15.93
N GLY A 241 27.31 4.92 15.02
CA GLY A 241 28.75 5.07 15.21
C GLY A 241 29.09 6.06 16.32
N GLY A 242 30.15 5.77 17.06
CA GLY A 242 30.70 6.67 18.07
C GLY A 242 31.29 7.92 17.43
N SER A 243 31.00 9.10 17.99
CA SER A 243 31.67 10.33 17.54
C SER A 243 33.14 10.32 17.92
N GLY A 244 33.99 10.99 17.15
CA GLY A 244 35.41 11.16 17.49
C GLY A 244 35.60 11.89 18.81
N LEU A 245 36.74 11.67 19.46
CA LEU A 245 37.09 12.30 20.72
C LEU A 245 37.37 13.79 20.51
N ALA A 246 36.63 14.67 21.17
CA ALA A 246 36.73 16.11 20.96
C ALA A 246 38.18 16.64 20.98
N ASN A 247 38.49 17.55 20.04
CA ASN A 247 39.81 18.17 19.90
C ASN A 247 40.96 17.18 19.72
N THR A 248 40.75 16.12 18.95
CA THR A 248 41.81 15.16 18.59
C THR A 248 41.97 14.97 17.09
N GLY A 249 41.04 15.48 16.28
CA GLY A 249 40.94 15.14 14.86
C GLY A 249 40.55 13.68 14.59
N GLN A 250 40.10 12.94 15.61
CA GLN A 250 39.69 11.55 15.44
C GLN A 250 38.41 11.46 14.59
N ASN A 251 38.38 10.51 13.66
CA ASN A 251 37.19 10.22 12.86
C ASN A 251 36.04 9.71 13.72
N GLY A 252 34.81 9.96 13.28
CA GLY A 252 33.64 9.25 13.74
C GLY A 252 33.61 7.81 13.22
N GLY A 253 32.99 6.92 13.96
CA GLY A 253 32.77 5.54 13.53
C GLY A 253 31.54 5.41 12.64
N ASN A 254 31.46 4.34 11.87
CA ASN A 254 30.32 4.05 11.00
C ASN A 254 29.10 3.58 11.81
N GLY A 255 27.89 3.78 11.29
CA GLY A 255 26.67 3.17 11.82
C GLY A 255 26.69 1.64 11.70
N GLY A 256 25.80 0.97 12.43
CA GLY A 256 25.65 -0.48 12.39
C GLY A 256 25.15 -1.02 11.05
N GLU A 257 25.48 -2.28 10.78
CA GLU A 257 25.19 -2.98 9.52
C GLU A 257 23.71 -3.30 9.29
N LEU A 258 22.87 -3.24 10.33
CA LEU A 258 21.41 -3.41 10.23
C LEU A 258 20.68 -2.07 10.23
N GLY A 259 21.38 -0.98 10.53
CA GLY A 259 20.85 0.38 10.65
C GLY A 259 21.69 1.22 11.60
N GLY A 260 21.50 2.54 11.57
CA GLY A 260 22.26 3.46 12.42
C GLY A 260 22.90 4.60 11.65
N ASN A 261 23.08 5.72 12.34
CA ASN A 261 23.78 6.88 11.80
C ASN A 261 25.29 6.71 11.99
N GLY A 262 26.07 7.32 11.10
CA GLY A 262 27.49 7.51 11.32
C GLY A 262 27.76 8.51 12.46
N GLY A 263 28.88 8.33 13.16
CA GLY A 263 29.35 9.23 14.20
C GLY A 263 30.01 10.49 13.63
N ASN A 264 29.97 11.59 14.36
CA ASN A 264 30.62 12.82 13.91
C ASN A 264 32.14 12.73 14.09
N GLY A 265 32.90 13.30 13.17
CA GLY A 265 34.33 13.52 13.34
C GLY A 265 34.61 14.57 14.42
N ALA A 266 35.73 14.43 15.13
CA ALA A 266 36.15 15.40 16.13
C ALA A 266 36.84 16.61 15.49
N ASN A 267 36.71 17.76 16.13
CA ASN A 267 37.52 18.92 15.77
C ASN A 267 39.02 18.63 15.95
N GLY A 268 39.85 19.27 15.14
CA GLY A 268 41.30 19.22 15.22
C GLY A 268 41.81 19.75 16.56
N ASN A 269 42.94 19.22 17.00
CA ASN A 269 43.60 19.68 18.22
C ASN A 269 44.51 20.89 17.92
N PRO A 270 44.30 22.05 18.58
CA PRO A 270 45.19 23.21 18.45
C PRO A 270 46.56 23.01 19.12
N LEU A 271 46.71 21.96 19.93
CA LEU A 271 47.89 21.68 20.74
C LEU A 271 48.47 20.28 20.43
N ILE A 272 48.70 19.96 19.15
CA ILE A 272 49.62 18.87 18.80
C ILE A 272 51.01 19.46 18.66
N VAL A 273 51.73 19.48 19.79
CA VAL A 273 53.17 19.74 19.78
C VAL A 273 53.85 18.39 19.49
N GLY A 274 54.14 18.13 18.21
CA GLY A 274 55.07 17.10 17.76
C GLY A 274 54.89 15.70 18.36
N GLY A 275 53.93 14.93 17.83
CA GLY A 275 53.88 13.46 18.01
C GLY A 275 54.74 12.70 16.99
N GLY A 276 55.66 13.38 16.30
CA GLY A 276 56.50 12.78 15.27
C GLY A 276 57.90 12.59 15.82
N ASP A 277 58.32 11.33 15.88
CA ASP A 277 59.70 10.86 15.89
C ASP A 277 60.64 11.59 16.89
N PRO A 278 61.09 10.96 17.99
CA PRO A 278 62.04 11.59 18.90
C PRO A 278 63.38 12.00 18.22
N ASP A 279 63.63 11.52 17.00
CA ASP A 279 64.79 11.87 16.19
C ASP A 279 64.49 12.92 15.09
N ALA A 280 63.24 13.37 14.92
CA ALA A 280 62.93 14.46 14.01
C ALA A 280 63.42 15.80 14.59
N ASP A 281 64.14 16.54 13.75
CA ASP A 281 64.72 17.85 14.08
C ASP A 281 63.66 18.77 14.74
N PRO A 282 63.91 19.33 15.94
CA PRO A 282 62.96 20.18 16.68
C PRO A 282 62.58 21.49 15.96
N VAL A 283 63.08 21.72 14.74
CA VAL A 283 62.83 22.88 13.90
C VAL A 283 61.69 22.66 12.88
N VAL A 284 61.05 21.49 12.85
CA VAL A 284 59.83 21.32 12.05
C VAL A 284 58.65 21.97 12.80
N ALA A 285 58.13 23.06 12.24
CA ALA A 285 57.02 23.82 12.82
C ALA A 285 55.83 22.89 13.17
N PRO A 286 55.18 23.07 14.34
CA PRO A 286 54.09 22.20 14.74
C PRO A 286 52.95 22.25 13.71
N THR A 287 52.60 21.10 13.14
CA THR A 287 51.43 20.96 12.27
C THR A 287 50.18 20.92 13.13
N LEU A 288 49.23 21.81 12.87
CA LEU A 288 47.94 21.79 13.56
C LEU A 288 47.12 20.57 13.17
N GLY A 289 46.33 20.06 14.13
CA GLY A 289 45.46 18.93 13.89
C GLY A 289 44.36 19.28 12.88
N GLY A 290 44.19 18.43 11.86
CA GLY A 290 42.99 18.44 11.03
C GLY A 290 41.77 17.94 11.82
N GLY A 291 40.57 18.28 11.35
CA GLY A 291 39.33 17.69 11.83
C GLY A 291 39.19 16.26 11.32
N GLY A 292 38.57 15.41 12.13
CA GLY A 292 38.28 14.03 11.76
C GLY A 292 37.12 13.93 10.79
N ASN A 293 37.10 12.89 9.96
CA ASN A 293 35.97 12.62 9.08
C ASN A 293 34.76 12.12 9.87
N GLY A 294 33.55 12.43 9.42
CA GLY A 294 32.34 11.77 9.88
C GLY A 294 32.28 10.33 9.38
N GLY A 295 31.66 9.44 10.16
CA GLY A 295 31.45 8.05 9.78
C GLY A 295 30.27 7.88 8.83
N ASP A 296 30.27 6.79 8.07
CA ASP A 296 29.20 6.45 7.14
C ASP A 296 28.03 5.77 7.85
N ALA A 297 26.81 5.96 7.38
CA ALA A 297 25.72 5.03 7.67
C ALA A 297 25.79 3.85 6.71
N LEU A 298 25.67 2.62 7.23
CA LEU A 298 25.87 1.41 6.43
C LEU A 298 24.56 0.79 5.91
N ALA A 299 23.43 1.02 6.58
CA ALA A 299 22.15 0.42 6.22
C ALA A 299 20.93 1.21 6.70
N GLY A 300 19.77 0.83 6.19
CA GLY A 300 18.47 1.21 6.76
C GLY A 300 18.15 2.69 6.67
N GLY A 301 18.65 3.42 5.66
CA GLY A 301 18.40 4.85 5.54
C GLY A 301 19.01 5.71 6.66
N GLY A 302 20.05 5.23 7.35
CA GLY A 302 20.78 6.03 8.35
C GLY A 302 21.52 7.21 7.73
N ASN A 303 21.73 8.28 8.51
CA ASN A 303 22.46 9.47 8.08
C ASN A 303 23.97 9.32 8.30
N GLY A 304 24.78 9.85 7.39
CA GLY A 304 26.22 9.99 7.62
C GLY A 304 26.53 11.03 8.69
N GLY A 305 27.65 10.84 9.39
CA GLY A 305 28.13 11.77 10.43
C GLY A 305 28.77 13.02 9.83
N THR A 306 28.76 14.13 10.55
CA THR A 306 29.45 15.36 10.09
C THR A 306 30.96 15.25 10.27
N GLY A 307 31.75 15.81 9.37
CA GLY A 307 33.18 16.04 9.57
C GLY A 307 33.44 17.05 10.68
N GLY A 308 34.56 16.90 11.38
CA GLY A 308 35.03 17.82 12.39
C GLY A 308 35.75 19.02 11.78
N ASN A 309 35.75 20.16 12.48
CA ASN A 309 36.47 21.34 12.02
C ASN A 309 37.98 21.18 12.20
N GLY A 310 38.78 21.79 11.33
CA GLY A 310 40.22 21.93 11.53
C GLY A 310 40.55 22.83 12.73
N ALA A 311 41.73 22.64 13.33
CA ALA A 311 42.19 23.49 14.42
C ALA A 311 42.60 24.89 13.93
N ASP A 312 42.29 25.91 14.73
CA ASP A 312 42.71 27.28 14.44
C ASP A 312 44.19 27.52 14.71
N GLY A 313 44.79 28.33 13.84
CA GLY A 313 46.13 28.90 13.93
C GLY A 313 46.43 29.44 15.32
N VAL A 314 47.54 28.98 15.90
CA VAL A 314 48.10 29.55 17.13
C VAL A 314 49.45 30.19 16.83
N PHE A 315 49.93 31.08 17.68
CA PHE A 315 51.10 31.93 17.41
C PHE A 315 52.37 31.19 16.95
N PHE A 316 52.56 29.94 17.39
CA PHE A 316 53.72 29.10 17.05
C PHE A 316 53.46 28.12 15.90
N ALA A 317 52.23 28.03 15.41
CA ALA A 317 51.76 27.21 14.30
C ALA A 317 50.72 28.02 13.51
N PRO A 318 51.17 28.93 12.64
CA PRO A 318 50.30 29.92 12.03
C PRO A 318 49.22 29.33 11.10
N GLY A 319 49.40 28.12 10.58
CA GLY A 319 48.49 27.53 9.58
C GLY A 319 47.35 26.74 10.17
N GLY A 320 46.11 27.08 9.80
CA GLY A 320 44.91 26.37 10.23
C GLY A 320 44.86 24.93 9.72
N GLY A 321 44.33 24.03 10.54
CA GLY A 321 44.12 22.63 10.19
C GLY A 321 43.01 22.46 9.14
N LEU A 322 43.07 21.37 8.37
CA LEU A 322 42.02 21.03 7.40
C LEU A 322 40.73 20.60 8.12
N GLY A 323 39.57 20.90 7.56
CA GLY A 323 38.30 20.30 7.99
C GLY A 323 38.18 18.84 7.54
N GLY A 324 37.51 18.02 8.33
CA GLY A 324 37.23 16.63 7.98
C GLY A 324 36.05 16.49 7.02
N ASN A 325 36.00 15.42 6.24
CA ASN A 325 34.89 15.15 5.33
C ASN A 325 33.65 14.66 6.10
N GLY A 326 32.45 14.94 5.59
CA GLY A 326 31.23 14.30 6.07
C GLY A 326 31.13 12.84 5.60
N GLY A 327 30.46 12.01 6.39
CA GLY A 327 30.18 10.62 6.04
C GLY A 327 28.95 10.48 5.14
N ASN A 328 28.84 9.36 4.44
CA ASN A 328 27.75 9.07 3.51
C ASN A 328 26.48 8.58 4.22
N GLY A 329 25.31 8.95 3.71
CA GLY A 329 24.03 8.38 4.10
C GLY A 329 23.78 7.01 3.47
N ALA A 330 23.08 6.13 4.18
CA ALA A 330 22.74 4.80 3.69
C ALA A 330 21.49 4.85 2.80
N ALA A 331 21.46 4.02 1.74
CA ALA A 331 20.20 3.77 1.03
C ALA A 331 19.18 3.07 1.96
N SER A 332 17.90 3.34 1.75
CA SER A 332 16.85 2.55 2.36
C SER A 332 16.58 1.29 1.55
N THR A 333 16.37 0.17 2.24
CA THR A 333 15.89 -1.10 1.67
C THR A 333 14.46 -1.44 2.09
N ALA A 334 13.82 -0.57 2.89
CA ALA A 334 12.49 -0.79 3.41
C ALA A 334 11.45 -0.30 2.38
N ASN A 335 11.12 -1.19 1.45
CA ASN A 335 10.10 -0.92 0.42
C ASN A 335 8.69 -0.88 1.04
N GLY A 336 7.80 -0.12 0.40
CA GLY A 336 6.37 -0.24 0.64
C GLY A 336 5.86 -1.59 0.15
N THR A 337 4.85 -2.14 0.83
CA THR A 337 4.18 -3.37 0.37
C THR A 337 3.03 -3.05 -0.57
N ASP A 338 2.68 -3.99 -1.43
CA ASP A 338 1.60 -3.83 -2.39
C ASP A 338 0.23 -3.79 -1.69
N GLY A 339 -0.68 -2.99 -2.26
CA GLY A 339 -2.10 -3.00 -1.93
C GLY A 339 -2.77 -4.28 -2.45
N GLY A 340 -3.76 -4.77 -1.71
CA GLY A 340 -4.55 -5.94 -2.13
C GLY A 340 -5.61 -5.57 -3.16
N ALA A 341 -6.05 -6.58 -3.91
CA ALA A 341 -7.10 -6.41 -4.90
C ALA A 341 -8.46 -6.12 -4.25
N GLY A 342 -9.31 -5.37 -4.94
CA GLY A 342 -10.72 -5.22 -4.58
C GLY A 342 -11.51 -6.49 -4.94
N GLY A 343 -12.54 -6.79 -4.14
CA GLY A 343 -13.49 -7.87 -4.41
C GLY A 343 -14.44 -7.52 -5.55
N ASN A 344 -14.89 -8.54 -6.29
CA ASN A 344 -15.86 -8.38 -7.36
C ASN A 344 -17.26 -8.11 -6.80
N GLY A 345 -18.06 -7.32 -7.52
CA GLY A 345 -19.48 -7.20 -7.24
C GLY A 345 -20.23 -8.45 -7.66
N GLY A 346 -21.30 -8.81 -6.94
CA GLY A 346 -22.17 -9.93 -7.30
C GLY A 346 -23.08 -9.58 -8.48
N ALA A 347 -23.45 -10.56 -9.31
CA ALA A 347 -24.37 -10.33 -10.41
C ALA A 347 -25.78 -9.98 -9.90
N GLY A 348 -26.53 -9.19 -10.66
CA GLY A 348 -27.96 -8.97 -10.43
C GLY A 348 -28.77 -10.22 -10.80
N GLY A 349 -29.87 -10.45 -10.12
CA GLY A 349 -30.79 -11.55 -10.39
C GLY A 349 -31.62 -11.29 -11.65
N ALA A 350 -32.01 -12.35 -12.36
CA ALA A 350 -32.90 -12.21 -13.51
C ALA A 350 -34.32 -11.77 -13.09
N ALA A 351 -35.00 -11.02 -13.94
CA ALA A 351 -36.42 -10.72 -13.83
C ALA A 351 -37.28 -11.96 -14.07
N GLY A 352 -38.59 -11.80 -13.89
CA GLY A 352 -39.58 -12.70 -14.43
C GLY A 352 -39.59 -12.74 -15.95
N PHE A 353 -39.92 -13.91 -16.50
CA PHE A 353 -40.05 -14.17 -17.92
C PHE A 353 -41.11 -13.29 -18.59
N LEU A 354 -42.29 -13.06 -17.99
CA LEU A 354 -43.32 -12.19 -18.59
C LEU A 354 -43.15 -10.73 -18.17
N PHE A 355 -43.14 -10.47 -16.86
CA PHE A 355 -43.11 -9.13 -16.29
C PHE A 355 -42.11 -9.02 -15.14
N GLY A 356 -41.33 -7.94 -15.16
CA GLY A 356 -40.39 -7.60 -14.10
C GLY A 356 -39.15 -6.92 -14.65
N THR A 357 -38.39 -6.30 -13.74
CA THR A 357 -37.08 -5.73 -14.05
C THR A 357 -35.96 -6.63 -13.53
N GLY A 358 -34.89 -6.75 -14.31
CA GLY A 358 -33.69 -7.43 -13.84
C GLY A 358 -33.12 -6.70 -12.61
N GLY A 359 -32.53 -7.46 -11.69
CA GLY A 359 -31.82 -6.87 -10.56
C GLY A 359 -30.54 -6.18 -11.03
N ASN A 360 -30.12 -5.14 -10.32
CA ASN A 360 -28.85 -4.48 -10.63
C ASN A 360 -27.68 -5.36 -10.21
N GLY A 361 -26.61 -5.35 -11.00
CA GLY A 361 -25.32 -5.89 -10.55
C GLY A 361 -24.78 -5.10 -9.36
N GLY A 362 -24.13 -5.79 -8.43
CA GLY A 362 -23.41 -5.18 -7.33
C GLY A 362 -22.19 -4.43 -7.83
N ASN A 363 -21.88 -3.30 -7.22
CA ASN A 363 -20.63 -2.58 -7.52
C ASN A 363 -19.43 -3.39 -7.04
N ALA A 364 -18.33 -3.35 -7.77
CA ALA A 364 -17.09 -3.93 -7.25
C ALA A 364 -16.47 -3.06 -6.16
N GLY A 365 -15.64 -3.69 -5.33
CA GLY A 365 -14.76 -2.97 -4.43
C GLY A 365 -13.60 -2.35 -5.19
N GLY A 366 -13.19 -1.15 -4.77
CA GLY A 366 -11.96 -0.53 -5.27
C GLY A 366 -10.71 -1.32 -4.85
N GLY A 367 -9.64 -1.24 -5.63
CA GLY A 367 -8.34 -1.81 -5.26
C GLY A 367 -7.70 -1.03 -4.12
N GLY A 368 -6.90 -1.70 -3.31
CA GLY A 368 -6.17 -1.06 -2.22
C GLY A 368 -4.98 -0.25 -2.74
N ASN A 369 -4.68 0.89 -2.13
CA ASN A 369 -3.49 1.68 -2.52
C ASN A 369 -2.20 0.96 -2.10
N GLY A 370 -1.12 1.10 -2.87
CA GLY A 370 0.20 0.62 -2.47
C GLY A 370 0.79 1.40 -1.30
N GLY A 371 1.61 0.75 -0.49
CA GLY A 371 2.36 1.38 0.60
C GLY A 371 3.49 2.24 0.07
N LYS A 372 3.87 3.31 0.77
CA LYS A 372 5.01 4.15 0.37
C LYS A 372 6.35 3.49 0.70
N GLY A 373 7.38 3.74 -0.09
CA GLY A 373 8.76 3.37 0.27
C GLY A 373 9.33 4.24 1.38
N ALA A 374 10.27 3.72 2.16
CA ALA A 374 11.01 4.51 3.14
C ALA A 374 12.04 5.44 2.49
N ASN A 375 12.32 6.59 3.13
CA ASN A 375 13.29 7.55 2.62
C ASN A 375 14.73 7.06 2.80
N GLY A 376 15.64 7.47 1.92
CA GLY A 376 17.08 7.27 2.07
C GLY A 376 17.67 8.16 3.16
N GLY A 377 18.88 7.81 3.63
CA GLY A 377 19.61 8.57 4.61
C GLY A 377 20.35 9.77 4.03
N ASN A 378 20.49 10.84 4.81
CA ASN A 378 21.22 12.03 4.40
C ASN A 378 22.74 11.84 4.50
N GLY A 379 23.49 12.50 3.63
CA GLY A 379 24.94 12.66 3.81
C GLY A 379 25.25 13.65 4.91
N GLY A 380 26.38 13.44 5.60
CA GLY A 380 26.90 14.33 6.62
C GLY A 380 27.62 15.53 6.01
N ASN A 381 27.60 16.67 6.68
CA ASN A 381 28.32 17.86 6.21
C ASN A 381 29.83 17.70 6.41
N GLY A 382 30.64 18.29 5.53
CA GLY A 382 32.06 18.51 5.76
C GLY A 382 32.30 19.52 6.89
N GLY A 383 33.41 19.35 7.60
CA GLY A 383 33.89 20.27 8.62
C GLY A 383 34.61 21.46 8.02
N ASN A 384 34.61 22.58 8.72
CA ASN A 384 35.26 23.80 8.25
C ASN A 384 36.79 23.70 8.43
N GLY A 385 37.55 24.35 7.56
CA GLY A 385 38.98 24.54 7.79
C GLY A 385 39.23 25.53 8.94
N GLY A 386 40.32 25.34 9.66
CA GLY A 386 40.74 26.21 10.76
C GLY A 386 41.31 27.54 10.25
N PHE A 387 41.21 28.58 11.08
CA PHE A 387 41.74 29.91 10.76
C PHE A 387 43.28 29.90 10.65
N GLY A 388 43.85 30.71 9.74
CA GLY A 388 45.29 30.92 9.63
C GLY A 388 45.72 32.31 10.11
N LEU A 389 46.77 32.38 10.92
CA LEU A 389 47.46 33.63 11.30
C LEU A 389 48.66 33.81 10.38
N ASP A 390 48.65 34.82 9.50
CA ASP A 390 49.76 35.14 8.58
C ASP A 390 50.16 34.04 7.55
N VAL A 391 49.42 32.93 7.50
CA VAL A 391 49.44 31.94 6.39
C VAL A 391 48.00 31.55 6.03
N PRO A 392 47.74 30.93 4.87
CA PRO A 392 46.38 30.52 4.49
C PRO A 392 45.73 29.64 5.57
N GLY A 393 44.42 29.83 5.79
CA GLY A 393 43.64 28.92 6.62
C GLY A 393 43.54 27.52 5.99
N GLY A 394 43.10 26.54 6.77
CA GLY A 394 42.88 25.19 6.26
C GLY A 394 41.73 25.14 5.25
N ALA A 395 41.75 24.20 4.32
CA ALA A 395 40.59 23.94 3.47
C ALA A 395 39.46 23.28 4.29
N GLY A 396 38.21 23.53 3.91
CA GLY A 396 37.07 22.79 4.43
C GLY A 396 37.02 21.37 3.87
N GLY A 397 36.40 20.45 4.61
CA GLY A 397 36.15 19.08 4.14
C GLY A 397 34.98 19.00 3.16
N SER A 398 34.93 17.94 2.36
CA SER A 398 33.79 17.69 1.47
C SER A 398 32.55 17.24 2.26
N GLY A 399 31.36 17.47 1.71
CA GLY A 399 30.15 16.80 2.21
C GLY A 399 30.18 15.30 1.91
N GLY A 400 29.33 14.53 2.58
CA GLY A 400 29.08 13.12 2.27
C GLY A 400 27.89 12.94 1.33
N ASP A 401 27.88 11.86 0.56
CA ASP A 401 26.82 11.54 -0.39
C ASP A 401 25.52 11.12 0.33
N ALA A 402 24.38 11.34 -0.33
CA ALA A 402 23.09 10.90 0.20
C ALA A 402 22.75 9.46 -0.22
N GLY A 403 22.05 8.75 0.65
CA GLY A 403 21.46 7.46 0.36
C GLY A 403 20.23 7.54 -0.54
N ALA A 404 20.01 6.51 -1.35
CA ALA A 404 18.80 6.38 -2.17
C ALA A 404 17.56 6.05 -1.31
N GLY A 405 16.39 6.52 -1.74
CA GLY A 405 15.10 6.11 -1.17
C GLY A 405 14.70 4.69 -1.62
N ALA A 406 13.90 4.00 -0.80
CA ALA A 406 13.34 2.70 -1.13
C ALA A 406 12.13 2.84 -2.07
N ASP A 407 11.76 1.76 -2.74
CA ASP A 407 10.65 1.77 -3.68
C ASP A 407 9.28 1.76 -2.98
N GLY A 408 8.28 2.37 -3.62
CA GLY A 408 6.89 2.25 -3.22
C GLY A 408 6.29 0.90 -3.63
N GLY A 409 5.33 0.40 -2.86
CA GLY A 409 4.52 -0.76 -3.24
C GLY A 409 3.52 -0.42 -4.34
N ASN A 410 3.12 -1.41 -5.13
CA ASN A 410 2.13 -1.25 -6.19
C ASN A 410 0.71 -1.10 -5.63
N GLY A 411 -0.16 -0.44 -6.38
CA GLY A 411 -1.59 -0.42 -6.11
C GLY A 411 -2.22 -1.76 -6.47
N GLY A 412 -3.18 -2.21 -5.66
CA GLY A 412 -3.98 -3.40 -5.95
C GLY A 412 -4.97 -3.13 -7.08
N ALA A 413 -5.28 -4.17 -7.87
CA ALA A 413 -6.31 -4.06 -8.91
C ALA A 413 -7.70 -3.82 -8.32
N GLY A 414 -8.56 -3.11 -9.04
CA GLY A 414 -9.97 -2.96 -8.68
C GLY A 414 -10.75 -4.24 -9.00
N GLY A 415 -11.83 -4.49 -8.26
CA GLY A 415 -12.73 -5.60 -8.58
C GLY A 415 -13.55 -5.33 -9.85
N THR A 416 -14.05 -6.39 -10.49
CA THR A 416 -15.01 -6.26 -11.60
C THR A 416 -16.42 -6.03 -11.07
N GLY A 417 -17.18 -5.11 -11.67
CA GLY A 417 -18.58 -4.90 -11.32
C GLY A 417 -19.41 -6.13 -11.65
N GLY A 418 -20.49 -6.35 -10.91
CA GLY A 418 -21.42 -7.45 -11.16
C GLY A 418 -22.19 -7.25 -12.46
N ALA A 419 -22.45 -8.34 -13.19
CA ALA A 419 -23.31 -8.28 -14.38
C ALA A 419 -24.73 -7.81 -14.01
N ALA A 420 -25.40 -7.12 -14.94
CA ALA A 420 -26.82 -6.83 -14.81
C ALA A 420 -27.63 -8.13 -14.77
N GLY A 421 -28.72 -8.12 -14.02
CA GLY A 421 -29.77 -9.11 -14.16
C GLY A 421 -30.50 -8.96 -15.49
N ALA A 422 -30.80 -10.09 -16.15
CA ALA A 422 -31.59 -10.09 -17.38
C ALA A 422 -33.02 -9.57 -17.10
N GLY A 423 -33.57 -8.75 -17.99
CA GLY A 423 -34.96 -8.29 -17.98
C GLY A 423 -35.95 -9.36 -18.45
N SER A 424 -37.23 -8.98 -18.56
CA SER A 424 -38.27 -9.90 -19.02
C SER A 424 -38.23 -10.11 -20.54
N LEU A 425 -38.96 -11.13 -21.04
CA LEU A 425 -39.10 -11.39 -22.47
C LEU A 425 -39.74 -10.22 -23.22
N ILE A 426 -40.58 -9.43 -22.54
CA ILE A 426 -41.33 -8.31 -23.13
C ILE A 426 -40.56 -7.00 -22.84
N PRO A 427 -39.68 -6.53 -23.75
CA PRO A 427 -38.64 -5.55 -23.43
C PRO A 427 -39.17 -4.14 -23.15
N PHE A 428 -40.43 -3.87 -23.48
CA PHE A 428 -41.08 -2.57 -23.26
C PHE A 428 -41.90 -2.52 -21.96
N VAL A 429 -42.07 -3.65 -21.27
CA VAL A 429 -42.76 -3.71 -19.97
C VAL A 429 -41.80 -4.03 -18.83
N GLY A 430 -40.74 -4.81 -19.11
CA GLY A 430 -39.65 -5.09 -18.19
C GLY A 430 -38.32 -4.57 -18.74
N GLY A 431 -37.57 -3.82 -17.93
CA GLY A 431 -36.21 -3.40 -18.25
C GLY A 431 -35.17 -4.40 -17.72
N ASP A 432 -34.05 -4.51 -18.41
CA ASP A 432 -32.85 -5.12 -17.83
C ASP A 432 -32.44 -4.38 -16.55
N GLY A 433 -31.75 -5.09 -15.65
CA GLY A 433 -31.05 -4.42 -14.57
C GLY A 433 -29.92 -3.54 -15.11
N ALA A 434 -29.43 -2.61 -14.29
CA ALA A 434 -28.17 -1.95 -14.57
C ALA A 434 -27.00 -2.88 -14.20
N ALA A 435 -25.96 -2.93 -15.02
CA ALA A 435 -24.73 -3.58 -14.63
C ALA A 435 -24.11 -2.82 -13.45
N GLY A 436 -23.54 -3.55 -12.50
CA GLY A 436 -22.76 -2.96 -11.44
C GLY A 436 -21.54 -2.25 -12.02
N THR A 437 -21.19 -1.11 -11.45
CA THR A 437 -19.98 -0.40 -11.88
C THR A 437 -18.73 -1.20 -11.48
N GLY A 438 -17.73 -1.22 -12.36
CA GLY A 438 -16.41 -1.74 -12.04
C GLY A 438 -15.77 -0.95 -10.90
N GLY A 439 -15.02 -1.63 -10.04
CA GLY A 439 -14.22 -0.99 -9.02
C GLY A 439 -13.02 -0.29 -9.66
N ALA A 440 -12.75 0.94 -9.23
CA ALA A 440 -11.51 1.61 -9.58
C ALA A 440 -10.31 0.81 -9.05
N GLY A 441 -9.21 0.77 -9.79
CA GLY A 441 -7.93 0.27 -9.32
C GLY A 441 -7.40 1.12 -8.17
N GLY A 442 -6.69 0.48 -7.25
CA GLY A 442 -5.95 1.17 -6.20
C GLY A 442 -4.76 1.92 -6.79
N ASN A 443 -4.45 3.09 -6.25
CA ASN A 443 -3.30 3.87 -6.72
C ASN A 443 -1.99 3.18 -6.30
N GLY A 444 -0.94 3.36 -7.11
CA GLY A 444 0.41 2.98 -6.73
C GLY A 444 0.89 3.72 -5.47
N GLY A 445 1.65 3.05 -4.62
CA GLY A 445 2.35 3.67 -3.50
C GLY A 445 3.47 4.59 -4.01
N GLY A 446 3.66 5.73 -3.35
CA GLY A 446 4.77 6.64 -3.69
C GLY A 446 6.12 6.02 -3.35
N GLY A 447 7.14 6.25 -4.18
CA GLY A 447 8.52 5.91 -3.85
C GLY A 447 9.01 6.70 -2.63
N GLY A 448 9.93 6.12 -1.87
CA GLY A 448 10.65 6.83 -0.82
C GLY A 448 11.54 7.91 -1.42
N ASN A 449 11.64 9.07 -0.77
CA ASN A 449 12.52 10.14 -1.23
C ASN A 449 13.98 9.76 -1.04
N ALA A 450 14.86 10.28 -1.90
CA ALA A 450 16.29 10.21 -1.63
C ALA A 450 16.64 10.99 -0.36
N GLY A 451 17.76 10.64 0.26
CA GLY A 451 18.41 11.52 1.21
C GLY A 451 18.91 12.80 0.54
N THR A 452 19.19 13.80 1.38
CA THR A 452 19.87 15.03 0.98
C THR A 452 21.38 14.87 1.11
N PRO A 453 22.19 15.33 0.13
CA PRO A 453 23.64 15.32 0.26
C PRO A 453 24.12 16.23 1.37
N GLY A 454 25.26 15.88 1.95
CA GLY A 454 25.99 16.74 2.86
C GLY A 454 26.52 17.98 2.16
N LYS A 455 26.51 19.10 2.88
CA LYS A 455 27.16 20.33 2.44
C LYS A 455 28.67 20.22 2.62
N ALA A 456 29.44 20.84 1.73
CA ALA A 456 30.85 21.04 1.97
C ALA A 456 31.11 22.00 3.15
N GLY A 457 32.24 21.81 3.81
CA GLY A 457 32.75 22.73 4.82
C GLY A 457 33.38 23.96 4.19
N THR A 458 33.30 25.08 4.89
CA THR A 458 33.92 26.34 4.45
C THR A 458 35.42 26.31 4.71
N ALA A 459 36.22 26.88 3.82
CA ALA A 459 37.63 27.12 4.12
C ALA A 459 37.84 28.11 5.28
N GLY A 460 38.96 27.98 5.97
CA GLY A 460 39.35 28.85 7.06
C GLY A 460 39.80 30.23 6.56
N SER A 461 39.38 31.30 7.26
CA SER A 461 39.80 32.66 6.93
C SER A 461 41.25 32.92 7.33
N GLN A 462 41.95 33.73 6.53
CA GLN A 462 43.25 34.28 6.93
C GLN A 462 43.04 35.61 7.64
N VAL A 463 43.65 35.80 8.81
CA VAL A 463 43.81 37.12 9.43
C VAL A 463 45.25 37.55 9.20
N ASN A 464 45.45 38.54 8.33
CA ASN A 464 46.77 39.11 8.07
C ASN A 464 47.06 40.17 9.13
N THR A 465 47.98 39.89 10.05
CA THR A 465 48.32 40.80 11.16
C THR A 465 49.42 41.81 10.80
N GLY A 466 49.93 41.76 9.56
CA GLY A 466 50.93 42.69 9.07
C GLY A 466 50.40 44.12 8.93
N THR A 467 51.09 45.07 9.58
CA THR A 467 50.99 46.53 9.35
C THR A 467 51.51 46.98 7.97
N GLY A 468 51.92 46.04 7.11
CA GLY A 468 52.32 46.30 5.73
C GLY A 468 51.10 46.45 4.84
N ALA A 469 50.98 47.60 4.18
CA ALA A 469 49.91 47.91 3.24
C ALA A 469 49.62 46.73 2.31
N ILE A 470 48.36 46.31 2.31
CA ILE A 470 47.81 45.33 1.38
C ILE A 470 48.14 45.82 -0.02
N THR A 471 49.15 45.24 -0.65
CA THR A 471 49.21 45.21 -2.11
C THR A 471 48.26 44.06 -2.46
N PRO A 472 47.10 44.30 -3.10
CA PRO A 472 46.24 43.22 -3.55
C PRO A 472 47.04 42.34 -4.50
N GLY A 473 47.62 41.27 -3.96
CA GLY A 473 48.35 40.30 -4.74
C GLY A 473 47.35 39.59 -5.64
N THR A 474 47.59 39.65 -6.94
CA THR A 474 46.80 39.07 -8.03
C THR A 474 46.81 37.54 -8.07
N ASN A 475 46.94 36.89 -6.92
CA ASN A 475 46.85 35.44 -6.84
C ASN A 475 46.00 35.10 -5.62
N PRO A 476 44.66 35.08 -5.75
CA PRO A 476 43.85 34.30 -4.84
C PRO A 476 44.38 32.87 -4.96
N ALA A 477 45.21 32.44 -4.00
CA ALA A 477 45.49 31.02 -3.87
C ALA A 477 44.12 30.36 -3.87
N THR A 478 43.88 29.50 -4.85
CA THR A 478 42.60 28.83 -5.08
C THR A 478 42.21 28.10 -3.81
N VAL A 479 41.48 28.79 -2.94
CA VAL A 479 40.81 28.22 -1.79
C VAL A 479 39.69 27.41 -2.40
N VAL A 480 39.98 26.15 -2.68
CA VAL A 480 38.97 25.22 -3.17
C VAL A 480 38.09 24.91 -1.98
N ASP A 481 36.96 25.60 -1.89
CA ASP A 481 35.86 25.16 -1.03
C ASP A 481 35.60 23.67 -1.35
N GLY A 482 35.31 22.88 -0.32
CA GLY A 482 35.06 21.46 -0.52
C GLY A 482 34.00 21.27 -1.61
N GLN A 483 34.17 20.28 -2.48
CA GLN A 483 33.13 19.98 -3.47
C GLN A 483 31.89 19.44 -2.73
N GLY A 484 30.72 19.96 -3.09
CA GLY A 484 29.45 19.42 -2.61
C GLY A 484 29.28 17.98 -3.07
N ALA A 485 28.75 17.13 -2.20
CA ALA A 485 28.50 15.73 -2.50
C ALA A 485 27.36 15.52 -3.52
N ALA A 486 27.33 14.34 -4.14
CA ALA A 486 26.32 14.00 -5.13
C ALA A 486 24.95 13.71 -4.48
N GLY A 487 23.89 14.18 -5.14
CA GLY A 487 22.49 13.83 -4.87
C GLY A 487 22.25 12.33 -4.89
N GLY A 488 21.69 11.77 -3.80
CA GLY A 488 21.08 10.43 -3.85
C GLY A 488 19.91 10.40 -4.83
N LYS A 489 19.65 9.24 -5.46
CA LYS A 489 18.47 9.08 -6.33
C LYS A 489 17.24 8.73 -5.49
N GLY A 490 16.08 9.29 -5.85
CA GLY A 490 14.81 8.91 -5.22
C GLY A 490 14.44 7.47 -5.57
N GLY A 491 13.73 6.79 -4.68
CA GLY A 491 13.16 5.48 -4.98
C GLY A 491 12.12 5.58 -6.10
N THR A 492 11.92 4.49 -6.83
CA THR A 492 10.90 4.47 -7.89
C THR A 492 9.50 4.42 -7.26
N GLY A 493 8.54 5.06 -7.92
CA GLY A 493 7.14 4.98 -7.52
C GLY A 493 6.56 3.62 -7.88
N GLY A 494 5.67 3.08 -7.04
CA GLY A 494 4.96 1.84 -7.33
C GLY A 494 4.04 1.99 -8.54
N ALA A 495 3.85 0.91 -9.28
CA ALA A 495 2.91 0.88 -10.40
C ALA A 495 1.46 1.05 -9.90
N ALA A 496 0.61 1.61 -10.75
CA ALA A 496 -0.81 1.72 -10.49
C ALA A 496 -1.52 0.36 -10.62
N GLY A 497 -2.57 0.13 -9.83
CA GLY A 497 -3.45 -1.00 -10.04
C GLY A 497 -4.30 -0.83 -11.31
N ALA A 498 -4.55 -1.94 -12.02
CA ALA A 498 -5.52 -1.92 -13.11
C ALA A 498 -6.94 -1.70 -12.57
N ASN A 499 -7.76 -0.92 -13.26
CA ASN A 499 -9.19 -0.87 -12.97
C ASN A 499 -9.86 -2.18 -13.38
N GLY A 500 -10.88 -2.60 -12.63
CA GLY A 500 -11.59 -3.85 -12.92
C GLY A 500 -12.40 -3.83 -14.21
N ASP A 501 -12.73 -2.66 -14.75
CA ASP A 501 -13.42 -2.52 -16.05
C ASP A 501 -12.46 -2.36 -17.24
N GLY A 502 -11.15 -2.23 -16.99
CA GLY A 502 -10.12 -2.03 -18.00
C GLY A 502 -10.12 -0.66 -18.71
N THR A 503 -10.97 0.31 -18.31
CA THR A 503 -11.19 1.52 -19.11
C THR A 503 -10.35 2.74 -18.70
N THR A 504 -9.71 2.72 -17.53
CA THR A 504 -8.66 3.68 -17.16
C THR A 504 -7.64 3.03 -16.23
N THR A 505 -6.37 3.39 -16.30
CA THR A 505 -5.38 2.99 -15.30
C THR A 505 -5.47 3.97 -14.13
N SER A 506 -5.50 3.47 -12.89
CA SER A 506 -5.30 4.32 -11.72
C SER A 506 -3.95 5.06 -11.82
N LYS A 507 -3.70 6.06 -10.95
CA LYS A 507 -2.48 6.86 -11.05
C LYS A 507 -1.30 6.05 -10.49
N ALA A 508 -0.24 5.90 -11.29
CA ALA A 508 1.01 5.35 -10.81
C ALA A 508 1.55 6.20 -9.64
N GLY A 509 2.21 5.56 -8.68
CA GLY A 509 2.90 6.25 -7.62
C GLY A 509 3.92 7.23 -8.19
N THR A 510 4.04 8.41 -7.60
CA THR A 510 5.12 9.33 -7.96
C THR A 510 6.44 8.72 -7.50
N ALA A 511 7.45 8.75 -8.36
CA ALA A 511 8.82 8.50 -7.92
C ALA A 511 9.20 9.47 -6.80
N GLY A 512 10.05 9.01 -5.89
CA GLY A 512 10.64 9.87 -4.87
C GLY A 512 11.45 10.99 -5.50
N ALA A 513 11.47 12.16 -4.87
CA ALA A 513 12.29 13.25 -5.37
C ALA A 513 13.78 12.87 -5.33
N PRO A 514 14.55 13.16 -6.39
CA PRO A 514 16.01 13.06 -6.31
C PRO A 514 16.53 14.08 -5.30
N GLY A 515 17.63 13.75 -4.62
CA GLY A 515 18.32 14.69 -3.73
C GLY A 515 18.89 15.84 -4.56
N THR A 516 18.51 17.07 -4.21
CA THR A 516 19.04 18.27 -4.90
C THR A 516 20.45 18.54 -4.39
N SER A 517 21.49 18.33 -5.22
CA SER A 517 22.80 18.90 -4.92
C SER A 517 22.72 20.40 -5.18
N THR A 518 22.92 21.20 -4.14
CA THR A 518 23.14 22.64 -4.30
C THR A 518 24.61 22.84 -4.65
N ASN A 519 25.00 22.43 -5.86
CA ASN A 519 26.30 22.81 -6.37
C ASN A 519 26.21 24.29 -6.77
N SER A 520 26.19 25.19 -5.78
CA SER A 520 26.34 26.64 -5.99
C SER A 520 27.82 26.99 -6.06
N GLY A 521 28.62 26.13 -6.71
CA GLY A 521 29.90 26.57 -7.25
C GLY A 521 29.55 27.68 -8.23
N ALA A 522 29.81 28.92 -7.83
CA ALA A 522 29.85 30.01 -8.76
C ALA A 522 30.90 29.62 -9.80
N ASP A 523 30.44 29.19 -10.98
CA ASP A 523 31.23 29.25 -12.19
C ASP A 523 31.55 30.74 -12.37
N GLY A 524 32.61 31.18 -11.71
CA GLY A 524 33.19 32.49 -11.91
C GLY A 524 33.64 32.54 -13.35
N GLU A 525 32.84 33.17 -14.20
CA GLU A 525 33.34 33.77 -15.42
C GLU A 525 34.36 34.84 -15.00
N GLU A 526 35.64 34.47 -15.00
CA GLU A 526 36.74 35.37 -15.38
C GLU A 526 37.52 34.77 -16.55
#